data_AF-A0A7X2JDI5-F1
#
_entry.id   AF-A0A7X2JDI5-F1
#
_cell.length_a   1.000
_cell.length_b   1.000
_cell.length_c   1.000
_cell.angle_alpha   90.00
_cell.angle_beta   90.00
_cell.angle_gamma   90.00
#
_symmetry.space_group_name_H-M   'P 1'
#
loop_
_entity.id
_entity.type
_entity.pdbx_description
1 polymer ?
#
loop_
_entity_poly.entity_id
_entity_poly.type
_entity_poly.pdbx_seq_one_letter_code
_entity_poly.pdbx_strand_id
1 'polypeptide(L)'
;MKKRFNFGRLGALALALTLITTCLTGGTLAKYTSSTVGTGTATVAKWAVVLKANGTNQTSETFTFDLTDTGINKSNVVDKKIAPGSTGSIPIEIDAAGSEVAATLSYTIDKSAIGTVPIKFYTDENLTTEVNWVENKLSESKEMTKEATGDATKLTKTIYWKWVTENDNQDTAKGSTEPADKGTITITLKAEQKIESPSTP
;
A
#
# COMPACT_ATOMS: atom_id res chain seq x y z
N MET A 1 87.69 -19.90 63.15
CA MET A 1 86.50 -19.04 63.35
C MET A 1 85.27 -19.75 62.78
N LYS A 2 84.22 -20.01 63.57
CA LYS A 2 83.01 -20.73 63.11
C LYS A 2 81.88 -19.71 62.87
N LYS A 3 81.54 -19.43 61.60
CA LYS A 3 80.46 -18.50 61.21
C LYS A 3 79.10 -19.08 61.63
N ARG A 4 78.33 -18.30 62.39
CA ARG A 4 76.95 -18.64 62.79
C ARG A 4 76.02 -18.20 61.66
N PHE A 5 75.43 -19.15 60.93
CA PHE A 5 74.47 -18.83 59.86
C PHE A 5 73.08 -18.61 60.47
N ASN A 6 72.51 -17.42 60.26
CA ASN A 6 71.23 -16.98 60.83
C ASN A 6 70.02 -17.53 60.04
N PHE A 7 69.88 -18.86 59.96
CA PHE A 7 68.83 -19.55 59.18
C PHE A 7 67.40 -19.10 59.53
N GLY A 8 67.11 -18.82 60.81
CA GLY A 8 65.77 -18.36 61.23
C GLY A 8 65.36 -16.99 60.68
N ARG A 9 66.32 -16.07 60.52
CA ARG A 9 66.06 -14.74 59.94
C ARG A 9 65.80 -14.81 58.45
N LEU A 10 66.49 -15.71 57.75
CA LEU A 10 66.32 -15.90 56.31
C LEU A 10 64.98 -16.58 55.97
N GLY A 11 64.58 -17.56 56.79
CA GLY A 11 63.27 -18.22 56.66
C GLY A 11 62.09 -17.27 56.89
N ALA A 12 62.17 -16.40 57.90
CA ALA A 12 61.13 -15.40 58.16
C ALA A 12 61.00 -14.37 57.01
N LEU A 13 62.12 -13.99 56.39
CA LEU A 13 62.15 -13.07 55.26
C LEU A 13 61.55 -13.69 53.99
N ALA A 14 61.85 -14.97 53.73
CA ALA A 14 61.24 -15.71 52.63
C ALA A 14 59.73 -15.89 52.83
N LEU A 15 59.28 -16.12 54.07
CA LEU A 15 57.86 -16.25 54.40
C LEU A 15 57.12 -14.92 54.26
N ALA A 16 57.73 -13.81 54.70
CA ALA A 16 57.18 -12.47 54.49
C ALA A 16 57.07 -12.13 53.00
N LEU A 17 58.09 -12.47 52.19
CA LEU A 17 58.10 -12.20 50.75
C LEU A 17 57.06 -13.04 49.99
N THR A 18 56.85 -14.29 50.40
CA THR A 18 55.81 -15.18 49.83
C THR A 18 54.39 -14.72 50.22
N LEU A 19 54.20 -14.20 51.43
CA LEU A 19 52.93 -13.64 51.86
C LEU A 19 52.57 -12.36 51.07
N ILE A 20 53.55 -11.47 50.87
CA ILE A 20 53.37 -10.23 50.08
C ILE A 20 53.07 -10.54 48.61
N THR A 21 53.75 -11.53 48.02
CA THR A 21 53.49 -11.94 46.62
C THR A 21 52.13 -12.63 46.46
N THR A 22 51.66 -13.37 47.47
CA THR A 22 50.32 -14.01 47.46
C THR A 22 49.20 -12.96 47.61
N CYS A 23 49.40 -11.92 48.41
CA CYS A 23 48.44 -10.81 48.51
C CYS A 23 48.37 -9.97 47.21
N LEU A 24 49.47 -9.88 46.45
CA LEU A 24 49.50 -9.14 45.18
C LEU A 24 48.88 -9.92 44.01
N THR A 25 48.93 -11.26 44.02
CA THR A 25 48.31 -12.11 43.00
C THR A 25 46.82 -12.41 43.25
N GLY A 26 46.32 -12.19 44.47
CA GLY A 26 44.89 -12.27 44.80
C GLY A 26 44.07 -11.02 44.42
N GLY A 27 44.71 -9.93 43.98
CA GLY A 27 44.05 -8.64 43.75
C GLY A 27 43.41 -8.42 42.36
N THR A 28 43.63 -9.30 41.38
CA THR A 28 43.30 -9.00 39.97
C THR A 28 42.66 -10.14 39.17
N LEU A 29 41.79 -10.95 39.78
CA LEU A 29 40.85 -11.81 39.04
C LEU A 29 39.39 -11.68 39.52
N ALA A 30 39.02 -10.59 40.17
CA ALA A 30 37.62 -10.19 40.22
C ALA A 30 37.24 -9.65 38.84
N LYS A 31 36.80 -10.54 37.95
CA LYS A 31 36.23 -10.16 36.66
C LYS A 31 34.88 -9.51 36.95
N TYR A 32 34.85 -8.20 37.17
CA TYR A 32 33.61 -7.43 37.22
C TYR A 32 33.04 -7.37 35.81
N THR A 33 32.23 -8.36 35.44
CA THR A 33 31.40 -8.28 34.23
C THR A 33 30.07 -7.65 34.60
N SER A 34 29.86 -6.40 34.23
CA SER A 34 28.53 -5.79 34.20
C SER A 34 27.87 -6.14 32.88
N SER A 35 26.84 -6.98 32.90
CA SER A 35 25.98 -7.21 31.74
C SER A 35 24.61 -6.58 31.98
N THR A 36 24.27 -5.57 31.20
CA THR A 36 22.90 -5.04 31.14
C THR A 36 22.20 -5.70 29.96
N VAL A 37 21.18 -6.52 30.25
CA VAL A 37 20.29 -7.05 29.21
C VAL A 37 19.14 -6.04 29.05
N GLY A 38 19.21 -5.23 28.00
CA GLY A 38 18.09 -4.40 27.58
C GLY A 38 17.16 -5.21 26.69
N THR A 39 15.93 -5.45 27.12
CA THR A 39 14.87 -6.00 26.27
C THR A 39 14.18 -4.85 25.54
N GLY A 40 14.45 -4.69 24.25
CA GLY A 40 13.68 -3.82 23.39
C GLY A 40 12.42 -4.54 22.90
N THR A 41 11.25 -3.95 23.10
CA THR A 41 10.01 -4.41 22.46
C THR A 41 9.68 -3.44 21.32
N ALA A 42 9.42 -3.98 20.13
CA ALA A 42 8.99 -3.21 18.97
C ALA A 42 7.61 -3.71 18.54
N THR A 43 6.67 -2.80 18.33
CA THR A 43 5.34 -3.12 17.81
C THR A 43 5.28 -2.60 16.38
N VAL A 44 4.92 -3.47 15.43
CA VAL A 44 4.74 -3.10 14.02
C VAL A 44 3.38 -2.43 13.86
N ALA A 45 3.35 -1.25 13.24
CA ALA A 45 2.12 -0.54 12.94
C ALA A 45 1.25 -1.32 11.95
N LYS A 46 -0.06 -1.33 12.17
CA LYS A 46 -1.02 -2.04 11.34
C LYS A 46 -1.19 -1.36 9.98
N TRP A 47 -1.09 -2.14 8.90
CA TRP A 47 -1.48 -1.76 7.55
C TRP A 47 -2.80 -2.44 7.19
N ALA A 48 -3.86 -1.66 6.99
CA ALA A 48 -5.19 -2.17 6.70
C ALA A 48 -5.80 -1.36 5.55
N VAL A 49 -5.76 -1.93 4.35
CA VAL A 49 -6.32 -1.34 3.13
C VAL A 49 -7.24 -2.35 2.46
N VAL A 50 -8.44 -1.90 2.10
CA VAL A 50 -9.42 -2.64 1.33
C VAL A 50 -9.66 -1.89 0.02
N LEU A 51 -9.38 -2.55 -1.09
CA LEU A 51 -9.64 -2.02 -2.42
C LEU A 51 -10.98 -2.57 -2.91
N LYS A 52 -11.85 -1.69 -3.40
CA LYS A 52 -13.15 -2.06 -3.95
C LYS A 52 -13.37 -1.44 -5.31
N ALA A 53 -13.92 -2.27 -6.17
CA ALA A 53 -14.16 -2.01 -7.56
C ALA A 53 -15.50 -2.59 -7.95
N ASN A 54 -16.39 -1.78 -8.52
CA ASN A 54 -17.73 -2.22 -8.89
C ASN A 54 -18.45 -2.93 -7.71
N GLY A 55 -18.28 -2.39 -6.50
CA GLY A 55 -18.88 -2.96 -5.27
C GLY A 55 -18.22 -4.24 -4.74
N THR A 56 -17.15 -4.75 -5.36
CA THR A 56 -16.49 -6.02 -4.97
C THR A 56 -15.08 -5.77 -4.43
N ASN A 57 -14.73 -6.45 -3.34
CA ASN A 57 -13.37 -6.44 -2.78
C ASN A 57 -12.37 -7.03 -3.78
N GLN A 58 -11.28 -6.31 -4.02
CA GLN A 58 -10.20 -6.73 -4.91
C GLN A 58 -8.98 -7.13 -4.11
N THR A 59 -8.38 -8.27 -4.47
CA THR A 59 -7.10 -8.73 -3.93
C THR A 59 -5.91 -8.31 -4.80
N SER A 60 -6.17 -7.69 -5.94
CA SER A 60 -5.18 -7.23 -6.91
C SER A 60 -5.24 -5.71 -7.06
N GLU A 61 -4.08 -5.08 -7.27
CA GLU A 61 -3.93 -3.63 -7.48
C GLU A 61 -4.53 -3.16 -8.81
N THR A 62 -4.73 -4.07 -9.76
CA THR A 62 -5.34 -3.81 -11.05
C THR A 62 -6.49 -4.77 -11.26
N PHE A 63 -7.59 -4.24 -11.78
CA PHE A 63 -8.70 -5.05 -12.26
C PHE A 63 -9.20 -4.50 -13.60
N THR A 64 -9.80 -5.41 -14.36
CA THR A 64 -10.41 -5.11 -15.66
C THR A 64 -11.87 -5.51 -15.57
N PHE A 65 -12.74 -4.70 -16.16
CA PHE A 65 -14.16 -5.03 -16.26
C PHE A 65 -14.66 -4.72 -17.66
N ASP A 66 -15.68 -5.47 -18.06
CA ASP A 66 -16.41 -5.21 -19.29
C ASP A 66 -17.56 -4.24 -18.97
N LEU A 67 -17.83 -3.29 -19.87
CA LEU A 67 -18.91 -2.32 -19.67
C LEU A 67 -20.29 -3.00 -19.61
N THR A 68 -20.40 -4.18 -20.20
CA THR A 68 -21.59 -5.03 -20.19
C THR A 68 -21.95 -5.52 -18.78
N ASP A 69 -20.99 -5.57 -17.85
CA ASP A 69 -21.22 -5.94 -16.46
C ASP A 69 -21.87 -4.80 -15.66
N THR A 70 -21.70 -3.55 -16.11
CA THR A 70 -22.21 -2.34 -15.42
C THR A 70 -23.37 -1.64 -16.14
N GLY A 71 -23.76 -2.13 -17.33
CA GLY A 71 -24.81 -1.53 -18.15
C GLY A 71 -26.23 -1.81 -17.63
N ILE A 72 -27.08 -0.78 -17.59
CA ILE A 72 -28.42 -0.83 -16.98
C ILE A 72 -29.53 -1.19 -17.98
N ASN A 73 -29.31 -1.09 -19.29
CA ASN A 73 -30.33 -1.41 -20.32
C ASN A 73 -30.26 -2.85 -20.86
N LYS A 74 -30.24 -3.85 -19.97
CA LYS A 74 -30.15 -5.29 -20.35
C LYS A 74 -31.47 -5.89 -20.90
N SER A 75 -32.62 -5.24 -20.71
CA SER A 75 -33.93 -5.88 -20.99
C SER A 75 -34.20 -6.17 -22.48
N ASN A 76 -33.57 -5.45 -23.40
CA ASN A 76 -33.79 -5.58 -24.85
C ASN A 76 -32.54 -6.06 -25.60
N VAL A 77 -31.51 -6.50 -24.87
CA VAL A 77 -30.19 -6.81 -25.41
C VAL A 77 -29.77 -8.18 -24.89
N VAL A 78 -29.19 -9.02 -25.76
CA VAL A 78 -28.67 -10.33 -25.34
C VAL A 78 -27.62 -10.14 -24.24
N ASP A 79 -27.55 -11.10 -23.31
CA ASP A 79 -26.63 -11.06 -22.17
C ASP A 79 -25.19 -10.72 -22.60
N LYS A 80 -24.52 -9.94 -21.75
CA LYS A 80 -23.17 -9.40 -21.97
C LYS A 80 -22.99 -8.58 -23.26
N LYS A 81 -24.03 -7.91 -23.72
CA LYS A 81 -23.93 -6.89 -24.78
C LYS A 81 -24.54 -5.57 -24.32
N ILE A 82 -24.02 -4.49 -24.89
CA ILE A 82 -24.56 -3.14 -24.74
C ILE A 82 -25.09 -2.69 -26.10
N ALA A 83 -26.19 -1.96 -26.08
CA ALA A 83 -26.83 -1.42 -27.28
C ALA A 83 -26.92 0.10 -27.21
N PRO A 84 -27.30 0.78 -28.31
CA PRO A 84 -27.55 2.20 -28.29
C PRO A 84 -28.45 2.66 -27.15
N GLY A 85 -28.10 3.79 -26.53
CA GLY A 85 -28.78 4.32 -25.35
C GLY A 85 -28.46 3.63 -24.04
N SER A 86 -27.54 2.64 -24.02
CA SER A 86 -27.06 2.04 -22.76
C SER A 86 -26.31 3.05 -21.90
N THR A 87 -26.55 3.00 -20.61
CA THR A 87 -25.83 3.76 -19.59
C THR A 87 -25.37 2.83 -18.47
N GLY A 88 -24.39 3.27 -17.69
CA GLY A 88 -23.93 2.54 -16.51
C GLY A 88 -23.03 3.39 -15.61
N SER A 89 -22.61 2.80 -14.50
CA SER A 89 -21.77 3.45 -13.50
C SER A 89 -20.74 2.48 -12.93
N ILE A 90 -19.57 3.00 -12.60
CA ILE A 90 -18.44 2.24 -12.06
C ILE A 90 -18.04 2.90 -10.74
N PRO A 91 -18.45 2.33 -9.59
CA PRO A 91 -17.98 2.80 -8.29
C PRO A 91 -16.58 2.26 -8.00
N ILE A 92 -15.73 3.15 -7.49
CA ILE A 92 -14.36 2.93 -7.05
C ILE A 92 -14.27 3.36 -5.58
N GLU A 93 -13.72 2.50 -4.74
CA GLU A 93 -13.50 2.80 -3.33
C GLU A 93 -12.16 2.22 -2.87
N ILE A 94 -11.34 3.03 -2.25
CA ILE A 94 -10.16 2.62 -1.48
C ILE A 94 -10.46 2.98 -0.03
N ASP A 95 -10.59 1.97 0.83
CA ASP A 95 -10.83 2.14 2.27
C ASP A 95 -9.60 1.70 3.05
N ALA A 96 -8.90 2.66 3.64
CA ALA A 96 -7.74 2.42 4.47
C ALA A 96 -8.03 2.68 5.97
N ALA A 97 -9.31 2.57 6.36
CA ALA A 97 -9.70 2.65 7.77
C ALA A 97 -8.99 1.58 8.61
N GLY A 98 -8.38 2.02 9.71
CA GLY A 98 -7.64 1.15 10.64
C GLY A 98 -6.18 0.92 10.25
N SER A 99 -5.67 1.61 9.24
CA SER A 99 -4.22 1.77 9.05
C SER A 99 -3.66 2.73 10.09
N GLU A 100 -2.52 2.37 10.70
CA GLU A 100 -1.83 3.16 11.73
C GLU A 100 -0.66 3.96 11.17
N VAL A 101 -0.59 4.08 9.85
CA VAL A 101 0.49 4.75 9.11
C VAL A 101 -0.09 5.72 8.10
N ALA A 102 0.66 6.76 7.78
CA ALA A 102 0.27 7.70 6.72
C ALA A 102 0.39 7.01 5.34
N ALA A 103 -0.48 7.39 4.41
CA ALA A 103 -0.58 6.76 3.10
C ALA A 103 -1.00 7.73 2.00
N THR A 104 -0.60 7.43 0.77
CA THR A 104 -1.13 8.04 -0.44
C THR A 104 -2.07 7.05 -1.11
N LEU A 105 -3.35 7.40 -1.20
CA LEU A 105 -4.37 6.62 -1.91
C LEU A 105 -4.52 7.20 -3.32
N SER A 106 -4.57 6.35 -4.35
CA SER A 106 -4.78 6.83 -5.72
C SER A 106 -5.50 5.82 -6.58
N TYR A 107 -6.21 6.32 -7.59
CA TYR A 107 -6.76 5.50 -8.67
C TYR A 107 -6.38 6.06 -10.03
N THR A 108 -6.31 5.18 -11.02
CA THR A 108 -6.17 5.52 -12.43
C THR A 108 -7.16 4.70 -13.25
N ILE A 109 -7.91 5.36 -14.11
CA ILE A 109 -8.80 4.75 -15.09
C ILE A 109 -8.16 4.95 -16.45
N ASP A 110 -7.99 3.87 -17.21
CA ASP A 110 -7.43 3.88 -18.56
C ASP A 110 -8.47 3.37 -19.57
N LYS A 111 -8.84 4.24 -20.51
CA LYS A 111 -9.80 3.93 -21.59
C LYS A 111 -9.15 3.59 -22.92
N SER A 112 -7.82 3.42 -22.99
CA SER A 112 -7.10 3.16 -24.25
C SER A 112 -7.56 1.88 -24.96
N ALA A 113 -8.03 0.89 -24.22
CA ALA A 113 -8.51 -0.39 -24.74
C ALA A 113 -10.01 -0.42 -25.07
N ILE A 114 -10.71 0.72 -25.02
CA ILE A 114 -12.13 0.80 -25.39
C ILE A 114 -12.37 0.67 -26.90
N GLY A 115 -11.31 0.84 -27.71
CA GLY A 115 -11.36 0.70 -29.16
C GLY A 115 -12.29 1.74 -29.80
N THR A 116 -13.24 1.27 -30.61
CA THR A 116 -14.15 2.12 -31.38
C THR A 116 -15.59 2.13 -30.84
N VAL A 117 -15.79 1.62 -29.62
CA VAL A 117 -17.09 1.61 -28.95
C VAL A 117 -17.47 3.07 -28.61
N PRO A 118 -18.63 3.57 -29.06
CA PRO A 118 -18.99 4.99 -28.97
C PRO A 118 -19.53 5.34 -27.56
N ILE A 119 -18.63 5.45 -26.60
CA ILE A 119 -18.96 5.69 -25.19
C ILE A 119 -18.30 6.96 -24.67
N LYS A 120 -19.10 7.75 -23.96
CA LYS A 120 -18.65 8.92 -23.21
C LYS A 120 -18.70 8.64 -21.71
N PHE A 121 -17.81 9.28 -20.96
CA PHE A 121 -17.69 9.14 -19.51
C PHE A 121 -17.99 10.47 -18.82
N TYR A 122 -18.61 10.39 -17.65
CA TYR A 122 -19.10 11.52 -16.88
C TYR A 122 -18.75 11.36 -15.40
N THR A 123 -18.60 12.49 -14.71
CA THR A 123 -18.32 12.52 -13.26
C THR A 123 -19.58 12.66 -12.41
N ASP A 124 -20.72 12.94 -13.03
CA ASP A 124 -22.02 13.09 -12.37
C ASP A 124 -23.06 12.09 -12.89
N GLU A 125 -24.01 11.74 -12.03
CA GLU A 125 -25.10 10.81 -12.33
C GLU A 125 -26.03 11.34 -13.44
N ASN A 126 -26.16 12.65 -13.58
CA ASN A 126 -27.00 13.28 -14.60
C ASN A 126 -26.35 13.30 -16.00
N LEU A 127 -25.10 12.81 -16.13
CA LEU A 127 -24.36 12.74 -17.39
C LEU A 127 -24.16 14.11 -18.05
N THR A 128 -23.88 15.13 -17.26
CA THR A 128 -23.75 16.53 -17.72
C THR A 128 -22.30 16.99 -17.82
N THR A 129 -21.42 16.45 -16.97
CA THR A 129 -20.01 16.83 -16.84
C THR A 129 -19.14 15.72 -17.40
N GLU A 130 -18.71 15.89 -18.65
CA GLU A 130 -17.83 14.92 -19.32
C GLU A 130 -16.45 14.86 -18.63
N VAL A 131 -15.89 13.65 -18.52
CA VAL A 131 -14.55 13.45 -17.96
C VAL A 131 -13.50 14.12 -18.85
N ASN A 132 -12.65 14.96 -18.25
CA ASN A 132 -11.49 15.51 -18.93
C ASN A 132 -10.32 14.50 -18.92
N TRP A 133 -10.09 13.84 -20.04
CA TRP A 133 -9.05 12.82 -20.19
C TRP A 133 -7.70 13.44 -20.53
N VAL A 134 -6.65 13.02 -19.81
CA VAL A 134 -5.25 13.32 -20.17
C VAL A 134 -4.62 12.03 -20.69
N GLU A 135 -4.25 11.98 -21.96
CA GLU A 135 -3.67 10.78 -22.60
C GLU A 135 -4.51 9.49 -22.40
N ASN A 136 -5.84 9.60 -22.51
CA ASN A 136 -6.80 8.50 -22.25
C ASN A 136 -6.85 8.02 -20.78
N LYS A 137 -6.29 8.78 -19.84
CA LYS A 137 -6.28 8.46 -18.42
C LYS A 137 -6.99 9.52 -17.58
N LEU A 138 -7.65 9.06 -16.53
CA LEU A 138 -8.16 9.87 -15.43
C LEU A 138 -7.50 9.35 -14.15
N SER A 139 -6.82 10.24 -13.44
CA SER A 139 -6.13 9.90 -12.19
C SER A 139 -6.45 10.91 -11.11
N GLU A 140 -6.59 10.41 -9.88
CA GLU A 140 -6.77 11.24 -8.69
C GLU A 140 -6.03 10.57 -7.53
N SER A 141 -5.46 11.39 -6.65
CA SER A 141 -4.78 10.93 -5.44
C SER A 141 -5.20 11.75 -4.23
N LYS A 142 -5.12 11.12 -3.07
CA LYS A 142 -5.45 11.70 -1.77
C LYS A 142 -4.42 11.25 -0.74
N GLU A 143 -3.86 12.23 -0.04
CA GLU A 143 -2.99 11.99 1.10
C GLU A 143 -3.83 11.69 2.36
N MET A 144 -3.37 10.72 3.14
CA MET A 144 -3.90 10.33 4.43
C MET A 144 -2.81 10.43 5.50
N THR A 145 -3.11 11.03 6.65
CA THR A 145 -2.21 11.01 7.82
C THR A 145 -2.48 9.80 8.70
N LYS A 146 -1.55 9.44 9.58
CA LYS A 146 -1.70 8.30 10.51
C LYS A 146 -2.85 8.48 11.52
N GLU A 147 -3.29 9.72 11.76
CA GLU A 147 -4.41 10.07 12.64
C GLU A 147 -5.74 10.22 11.88
N ALA A 148 -5.76 9.97 10.57
CA ALA A 148 -6.96 10.13 9.77
C ALA A 148 -8.06 9.17 10.25
N THR A 149 -9.29 9.68 10.30
CA THR A 149 -10.48 8.91 10.69
C THR A 149 -11.65 9.25 9.76
N GLY A 150 -12.66 8.37 9.71
CA GLY A 150 -13.86 8.58 8.89
C GLY A 150 -13.54 8.71 7.41
N ASP A 151 -14.19 9.66 6.72
CA ASP A 151 -14.02 9.84 5.27
C ASP A 151 -12.60 10.28 4.87
N ALA A 152 -11.79 10.77 5.80
CA ALA A 152 -10.38 11.07 5.53
C ALA A 152 -9.58 9.80 5.18
N THR A 153 -10.01 8.62 5.65
CA THR A 153 -9.35 7.34 5.35
C THR A 153 -9.82 6.70 4.05
N LYS A 154 -10.74 7.33 3.33
CA LYS A 154 -11.39 6.77 2.15
C LYS A 154 -11.14 7.62 0.91
N LEU A 155 -10.95 6.98 -0.23
CA LEU A 155 -10.99 7.60 -1.55
C LEU A 155 -12.10 6.93 -2.34
N THR A 156 -13.22 7.65 -2.54
CA THR A 156 -14.38 7.16 -3.27
C THR A 156 -14.60 7.97 -4.53
N LYS A 157 -14.90 7.28 -5.64
CA LYS A 157 -15.27 7.90 -6.91
C LYS A 157 -16.28 7.03 -7.65
N THR A 158 -17.27 7.65 -8.26
CA THR A 158 -18.15 6.95 -9.20
C THR A 158 -18.02 7.60 -10.55
N ILE A 159 -17.69 6.81 -11.58
CA ILE A 159 -17.65 7.27 -12.96
C ILE A 159 -18.85 6.70 -13.70
N TYR A 160 -19.58 7.57 -14.39
CA TYR A 160 -20.74 7.20 -15.18
C TYR A 160 -20.35 7.11 -16.65
N TRP A 161 -21.04 6.28 -17.41
CA TRP A 161 -20.81 6.15 -18.84
C TRP A 161 -22.12 6.04 -19.61
N LYS A 162 -22.10 6.48 -20.86
CA LYS A 162 -23.24 6.44 -21.77
C LYS A 162 -22.79 6.14 -23.19
N TRP A 163 -23.55 5.30 -23.88
CA TRP A 163 -23.47 5.14 -25.32
C TRP A 163 -23.96 6.40 -26.04
N VAL A 164 -23.12 6.99 -26.88
CA VAL A 164 -23.43 8.24 -27.60
C VAL A 164 -22.95 8.14 -29.04
N THR A 165 -23.90 8.26 -29.97
CA THR A 165 -23.67 8.39 -31.42
C THR A 165 -24.42 9.61 -31.94
N GLU A 166 -24.08 10.05 -33.15
CA GLU A 166 -24.67 11.25 -33.75
C GLU A 166 -26.06 10.98 -34.34
N ASN A 167 -26.37 9.74 -34.75
CA ASN A 167 -27.65 9.35 -35.38
C ASN A 167 -27.84 7.83 -35.47
N ASP A 168 -29.08 7.43 -35.79
CA ASP A 168 -29.52 6.04 -35.95
C ASP A 168 -28.73 5.24 -36.99
N ASN A 169 -28.22 5.88 -38.05
CA ASN A 169 -27.43 5.19 -39.08
C ASN A 169 -26.08 4.73 -38.51
N GLN A 170 -25.46 5.54 -37.64
CA GLN A 170 -24.21 5.17 -36.96
C GLN A 170 -24.43 4.08 -35.91
N ASP A 171 -25.54 4.15 -35.18
CA ASP A 171 -25.94 3.09 -34.25
C ASP A 171 -26.14 1.75 -34.98
N THR A 172 -26.85 1.78 -36.11
CA THR A 172 -27.11 0.60 -36.93
C THR A 172 -25.82 0.04 -37.51
N ALA A 173 -24.93 0.91 -38.01
CA ALA A 173 -23.62 0.50 -38.53
C ALA A 173 -22.75 -0.17 -37.45
N LYS A 174 -22.75 0.39 -36.23
CA LYS A 174 -22.04 -0.18 -35.08
C LYS A 174 -22.61 -1.53 -34.65
N GLY A 175 -23.94 -1.67 -34.65
CA GLY A 175 -24.62 -2.92 -34.35
C GLY A 175 -24.49 -4.00 -35.43
N SER A 176 -24.07 -3.65 -36.65
CA SER A 176 -23.95 -4.56 -37.80
C SER A 176 -22.52 -5.02 -38.09
N THR A 177 -21.53 -4.58 -37.28
CA THR A 177 -20.13 -4.95 -37.46
C THR A 177 -19.85 -6.35 -36.90
N GLU A 178 -19.17 -7.20 -37.68
CA GLU A 178 -18.75 -8.54 -37.27
C GLU A 178 -17.21 -8.71 -37.36
N PRO A 179 -16.54 -9.16 -36.28
CA PRO A 179 -17.10 -9.46 -34.97
C PRO A 179 -17.55 -8.19 -34.25
N ALA A 180 -18.53 -8.33 -33.34
CA ALA A 180 -19.01 -7.20 -32.53
C ALA A 180 -17.86 -6.48 -31.81
N ASP A 181 -17.89 -5.14 -31.82
CA ASP A 181 -16.90 -4.30 -31.15
C ASP A 181 -16.84 -4.64 -29.65
N LYS A 182 -15.63 -4.79 -29.12
CA LYS A 182 -15.37 -4.99 -27.69
C LYS A 182 -14.54 -3.82 -27.18
N GLY A 183 -14.92 -3.30 -26.02
CA GLY A 183 -14.18 -2.27 -25.31
C GLY A 183 -13.94 -2.69 -23.88
N THR A 184 -12.69 -2.64 -23.43
CA THR A 184 -12.31 -2.91 -22.05
C THR A 184 -11.83 -1.63 -21.38
N ILE A 185 -12.03 -1.54 -20.07
CA ILE A 185 -11.50 -0.47 -19.24
C ILE A 185 -10.66 -1.09 -18.14
N THR A 186 -9.48 -0.52 -17.94
CA THR A 186 -8.58 -0.92 -16.87
C THR A 186 -8.62 0.11 -15.76
N ILE A 187 -8.82 -0.35 -14.54
CA ILE A 187 -8.71 0.50 -13.35
C ILE A 187 -7.60 -0.03 -12.46
N THR A 188 -6.70 0.88 -12.09
CA THR A 188 -5.59 0.63 -11.17
C THR A 188 -5.87 1.36 -9.88
N LEU A 189 -5.84 0.65 -8.76
CA LEU A 189 -5.98 1.18 -7.41
C LEU A 189 -4.67 1.00 -6.67
N LYS A 190 -4.21 2.05 -5.99
CA LYS A 190 -2.96 2.03 -5.23
C LYS A 190 -3.14 2.67 -3.87
N ALA A 191 -2.49 2.08 -2.88
CA ALA A 191 -2.27 2.65 -1.57
C ALA A 191 -0.80 2.46 -1.20
N GLU A 192 -0.06 3.55 -1.04
CA GLU A 192 1.37 3.53 -0.75
C GLU A 192 1.62 4.15 0.63
N GLN A 193 2.37 3.45 1.49
CA GLN A 193 2.75 3.99 2.79
C GLN A 193 3.71 5.17 2.60
N LYS A 194 3.45 6.28 3.31
CA LYS A 194 4.36 7.40 3.36
C LYS A 194 5.54 7.09 4.28
N ILE A 195 6.74 7.12 3.72
CA ILE A 195 7.99 6.92 4.48
C ILE A 195 8.60 8.29 4.72
N GLU A 196 8.77 8.68 5.99
CA GLU A 196 9.59 9.84 6.33
C GLU A 196 11.07 9.45 6.24
N SER A 197 11.86 10.25 5.51
CA SER A 197 13.32 10.11 5.52
C SER A 197 13.83 10.30 6.95
N PRO A 198 14.74 9.46 7.45
CA PRO A 198 15.29 9.65 8.79
C PRO A 198 15.94 11.04 8.85
N SER A 199 15.52 11.87 9.79
CA SER A 199 16.23 13.10 10.11
C SER A 199 17.63 12.70 10.56
N THR A 200 18.65 13.13 9.82
CA THR A 200 20.05 12.92 10.21
C THR A 200 20.25 13.45 11.63
N PRO A 201 20.73 12.61 12.57
CA PRO A 201 20.94 13.01 13.96
C PRO A 201 22.02 14.09 14.12
#